data_AF-A0A3D3RGI2-F1
#
_entry.id   AF-A0A3D3RGI2-F1
#
_cell.length_a   1.000
_cell.length_b   1.000
_cell.length_c   1.000
_cell.angle_alpha   90.00
_cell.angle_beta   90.00
_cell.angle_gamma   90.00
#
_symmetry.space_group_name_H-M   'P 1'
#
loop_
_entity.id
_entity.type
_entity.pdbx_description
1 polymer ?
#
loop_
_entity_poly.entity_id
_entity_poly.type
_entity_poly.pdbx_seq_one_letter_code
_entity_poly.pdbx_strand_id
1 'polypeptide(L)'
;MHIFEGNSSQIDTLDFGYLNRTRFQDIAFQVGVYLAIFAGFAIPVSTSLTSVYNLGIFLCWVLSGQYRVTFACFKKYRIVTISVVLFCCLACSLLYTPEVLSLASRNLFKYRQFLMMPIYLAFFIDPRARRRGIQMFELAMIITLIASLSCWIFSIDYSVRLMDNAIFKNRITQNILMSFLVYIAAWKFLEHPARRWPYALVAVIATF
;
A
#
# COMPACT_ATOMS: atom_id res chain seq x y z
N MET A 1 -5.47 -14.52 19.88
CA MET A 1 -6.69 -15.22 19.41
C MET A 1 -6.33 -16.00 18.15
N HIS A 2 -6.01 -17.28 18.31
CA HIS A 2 -5.59 -18.23 17.27
C HIS A 2 -6.74 -18.66 16.35
N ILE A 3 -7.36 -17.74 15.60
CA ILE A 3 -8.55 -18.08 14.78
C ILE A 3 -8.33 -17.94 13.26
N PHE A 4 -7.13 -17.61 12.78
CA PHE A 4 -6.88 -17.54 11.32
C PHE A 4 -5.56 -18.17 10.83
N GLU A 5 -4.95 -19.07 11.60
CA GLU A 5 -3.72 -19.77 11.17
C GLU A 5 -3.96 -21.23 10.75
N GLY A 6 -5.17 -21.77 10.96
CA GLY A 6 -5.51 -23.12 10.52
C GLY A 6 -6.13 -23.11 9.12
N ASN A 7 -5.38 -23.56 8.12
CA ASN A 7 -5.88 -24.16 6.87
C ASN A 7 -6.19 -23.27 5.65
N SER A 8 -6.20 -21.92 5.73
CA SER A 8 -6.39 -21.09 4.52
C SER A 8 -5.12 -20.89 3.70
N SER A 9 -3.94 -20.88 4.33
CA SER A 9 -2.67 -20.63 3.64
C SER A 9 -2.27 -21.74 2.67
N GLN A 10 -2.63 -22.99 2.96
CA GLN A 10 -2.24 -24.15 2.15
C GLN A 10 -3.18 -24.35 0.95
N ILE A 11 -4.48 -24.11 1.12
CA ILE A 11 -5.48 -24.18 0.05
C ILE A 11 -5.34 -22.97 -0.89
N ASP A 12 -4.99 -21.79 -0.36
CA ASP A 12 -4.78 -20.57 -1.15
C ASP A 12 -3.52 -20.62 -2.01
N THR A 13 -2.47 -21.32 -1.59
CA THR A 13 -1.28 -21.53 -2.43
C THR A 13 -1.51 -22.55 -3.55
N LEU A 14 -2.44 -23.50 -3.35
CA LEU A 14 -2.68 -24.59 -4.29
C LEU A 14 -3.56 -24.19 -5.48
N ASP A 15 -4.51 -23.27 -5.30
CA ASP A 15 -5.47 -22.88 -6.36
C ASP A 15 -4.95 -21.75 -7.29
N PHE A 16 -3.97 -20.96 -6.82
CA PHE A 16 -3.30 -19.92 -7.61
C PHE A 16 -1.90 -20.32 -8.10
N GLY A 17 -1.41 -21.50 -7.66
CA GLY A 17 -0.12 -22.05 -8.00
C GLY A 17 -0.15 -22.76 -9.36
N TYR A 18 0.87 -22.53 -10.18
CA TYR A 18 1.09 -23.13 -11.50
C TYR A 18 0.27 -22.52 -12.66
N LEU A 19 0.42 -21.20 -12.84
CA LEU A 19 0.59 -20.75 -14.22
C LEU A 19 1.92 -21.32 -14.72
N ASN A 20 1.91 -22.05 -15.84
CA ASN A 20 3.13 -22.47 -16.53
C ASN A 20 3.82 -21.21 -17.07
N ARG A 21 4.70 -20.62 -16.26
CA ARG A 21 5.31 -19.33 -16.55
C ARG A 21 6.57 -19.55 -17.36
N THR A 22 6.75 -18.75 -18.39
CA THR A 22 8.05 -18.66 -19.05
C THR A 22 9.04 -17.98 -18.09
N ARG A 23 10.34 -18.27 -18.22
CA ARG A 23 11.40 -17.66 -17.40
C ARG A 23 11.32 -16.13 -17.32
N PHE A 24 10.82 -15.50 -18.39
CA PHE A 24 10.59 -14.06 -18.47
C PHE A 24 9.42 -13.57 -17.58
N GLN A 25 8.31 -14.31 -17.54
CA GLN A 25 7.14 -13.98 -16.71
C GLN A 25 7.42 -14.13 -15.21
N ASP A 26 8.31 -15.04 -14.83
CA ASP A 26 8.76 -15.20 -13.45
C ASP A 26 9.65 -14.05 -12.98
N ILE A 27 10.57 -13.59 -13.84
CA ILE A 27 11.38 -12.41 -13.54
C ILE A 27 10.48 -11.18 -13.39
N ALA A 28 9.54 -10.97 -14.32
CA ALA A 28 8.58 -9.87 -14.25
C ALA A 28 7.73 -9.94 -12.97
N PHE A 29 7.36 -11.15 -12.53
CA PHE A 29 6.65 -11.33 -11.26
C PHE A 29 7.49 -10.92 -10.05
N GLN A 30 8.72 -11.44 -9.95
CA GLN A 30 9.59 -11.15 -8.82
C GLN A 30 9.89 -9.65 -8.74
N VAL A 31 10.18 -9.01 -9.87
CA VAL A 31 10.36 -7.56 -9.97
C VAL A 31 9.09 -6.84 -9.50
N GLY A 32 7.91 -7.26 -9.96
CA GLY A 32 6.63 -6.70 -9.49
C GLY A 32 6.42 -6.82 -7.97
N VAL A 33 6.79 -7.95 -7.36
CA VAL A 33 6.74 -8.14 -5.90
C VAL A 33 7.70 -7.19 -5.18
N TYR A 34 8.93 -7.03 -5.65
CA TYR A 34 9.87 -6.07 -5.08
C TYR A 34 9.37 -4.64 -5.20
N LEU A 35 8.83 -4.24 -6.36
CA LEU A 35 8.24 -2.91 -6.54
C LEU A 35 7.05 -2.71 -5.61
N ALA A 36 6.19 -3.71 -5.39
CA ALA A 36 5.07 -3.61 -4.46
C ALA A 36 5.53 -3.44 -3.01
N ILE A 37 6.62 -4.11 -2.62
CA ILE A 37 7.26 -3.94 -1.31
C ILE A 37 7.84 -2.53 -1.16
N PHE A 38 8.56 -2.02 -2.17
CA PHE A 38 9.10 -0.66 -2.19
C PHE A 38 8.01 0.41 -2.27
N ALA A 39 6.87 0.12 -2.90
CA ALA A 39 5.71 1.01 -2.91
C ALA A 39 5.21 1.26 -1.48
N GLY A 40 5.28 0.25 -0.59
CA GLY A 40 4.99 0.40 0.84
C GLY A 40 5.84 1.48 1.52
N PHE A 41 7.12 1.59 1.15
CA PHE A 41 8.02 2.64 1.62
C PHE A 41 7.72 4.00 0.96
N ALA A 42 7.36 3.99 -0.33
CA ALA A 42 7.11 5.19 -1.09
C ALA A 42 5.84 5.94 -0.68
N ILE A 43 4.81 5.22 -0.22
CA ILE A 43 3.50 5.79 0.18
C ILE A 43 3.66 6.95 1.17
N PRO A 44 4.39 6.81 2.30
CA PRO A 44 4.60 7.92 3.22
C PRO A 44 5.62 8.95 2.73
N VAL A 45 6.63 8.53 1.97
CA VAL A 45 7.76 9.40 1.59
C VAL A 45 7.46 10.32 0.40
N SER A 46 6.80 9.84 -0.66
CA SER A 46 6.58 10.66 -1.86
C SER A 46 5.42 10.18 -2.74
N THR A 47 4.52 11.12 -3.08
CA THR A 47 3.42 10.88 -4.05
C THR A 47 3.94 10.60 -5.46
N SER A 48 5.02 11.28 -5.86
CA SER A 48 5.64 11.10 -7.18
C SER A 48 6.24 9.69 -7.28
N LEU A 49 7.01 9.30 -6.26
CA LEU A 49 7.64 7.98 -6.20
C LEU A 49 6.59 6.86 -6.17
N THR A 50 5.52 7.04 -5.40
CA THR A 50 4.37 6.12 -5.39
C THR A 50 3.74 5.97 -6.77
N SER A 51 3.67 7.05 -7.56
CA SER A 51 3.11 6.99 -8.92
C SER A 51 4.00 6.21 -9.88
N VAL A 52 5.33 6.38 -9.79
CA VAL A 52 6.31 5.62 -10.57
C VAL A 52 6.22 4.13 -10.25
N TYR A 53 6.17 3.77 -8.96
CA TYR A 53 6.03 2.37 -8.58
C TYR A 53 4.70 1.76 -9.02
N ASN A 54 3.57 2.48 -8.92
CA ASN A 54 2.28 2.01 -9.43
C ASN A 54 2.34 1.70 -10.93
N LEU A 55 3.00 2.56 -11.72
CA LEU A 55 3.18 2.32 -13.14
C LEU A 55 4.07 1.09 -13.39
N GLY A 56 5.18 0.96 -12.67
CA GLY A 56 6.06 -0.20 -12.76
C GLY A 56 5.36 -1.52 -12.39
N ILE A 57 4.53 -1.52 -11.34
CA ILE A 57 3.73 -2.67 -10.91
C ILE A 57 2.70 -3.04 -11.97
N PHE A 58 2.05 -2.03 -12.57
CA PHE A 58 1.10 -2.25 -13.67
C PHE A 58 1.79 -2.90 -14.89
N LEU A 59 2.97 -2.40 -15.28
CA LEU A 59 3.74 -3.01 -16.37
C LEU A 59 4.18 -4.44 -16.03
N CYS A 60 4.67 -4.66 -14.81
CA CYS A 60 5.05 -6.00 -14.35
C CYS A 60 3.86 -6.96 -14.33
N TRP A 61 2.66 -6.47 -14.00
CA TRP A 61 1.43 -7.26 -14.04
C TRP A 61 1.05 -7.66 -15.46
N VAL A 62 1.13 -6.71 -16.41
CA VAL A 62 0.88 -6.95 -17.83
C VAL A 62 1.87 -7.99 -18.39
N LEU A 63 3.16 -7.82 -18.08
CA LEU A 63 4.25 -8.69 -18.54
C LEU A 63 4.23 -10.07 -17.88
N SER A 64 3.82 -10.16 -16.62
CA SER A 64 3.73 -11.43 -15.87
C SER A 64 2.47 -12.24 -16.26
N GLY A 65 1.51 -11.64 -16.96
CA GLY A 65 0.34 -12.36 -17.47
C GLY A 65 -0.66 -12.81 -16.40
N GLN A 66 -0.71 -12.11 -15.25
CA GLN A 66 -1.50 -12.51 -14.08
C GLN A 66 -3.00 -12.18 -14.15
N TYR A 67 -3.52 -12.07 -15.35
CA TYR A 67 -4.93 -11.80 -15.61
C TYR A 67 -5.84 -12.90 -15.02
N ARG A 68 -5.39 -14.16 -15.06
CA ARG A 68 -6.15 -15.29 -14.50
C ARG A 68 -6.20 -15.25 -12.97
N VAL A 69 -5.08 -14.94 -12.34
CA VAL A 69 -4.95 -14.81 -10.88
C VAL A 69 -5.80 -13.65 -10.36
N THR A 70 -5.71 -12.49 -11.01
CA THR A 70 -6.56 -11.33 -10.68
C THR A 70 -8.04 -11.67 -10.83
N PHE A 71 -8.46 -12.35 -11.91
CA PHE A 71 -9.86 -12.77 -12.10
C PHE A 71 -10.34 -13.76 -11.05
N ALA A 72 -9.50 -14.70 -10.62
CA ALA A 72 -9.81 -15.58 -9.51
C ALA A 72 -9.90 -14.80 -8.17
N CYS A 73 -9.08 -13.77 -7.96
CA CYS A 73 -9.21 -12.88 -6.80
C CYS A 73 -10.54 -12.10 -6.78
N PHE A 74 -11.09 -11.70 -7.93
CA PHE A 74 -12.43 -11.06 -7.99
C PHE A 74 -13.52 -11.97 -7.45
N LYS A 75 -13.48 -13.26 -7.77
CA LYS A 75 -14.49 -14.22 -7.31
C LYS A 75 -14.37 -14.49 -5.81
N LYS A 76 -13.14 -14.50 -5.29
CA LYS A 76 -12.85 -14.87 -3.91
C LYS A 76 -13.02 -13.72 -2.92
N TYR A 77 -12.54 -12.52 -3.26
CA TYR A 77 -12.46 -11.40 -2.34
C TYR A 77 -13.52 -10.34 -2.66
N ARG A 78 -14.56 -10.26 -1.82
CA ARG A 78 -15.65 -9.28 -1.96
C ARG A 78 -15.16 -7.83 -2.03
N ILE A 79 -14.08 -7.52 -1.32
CA ILE A 79 -13.51 -6.17 -1.29
C ILE A 79 -12.96 -5.72 -2.65
N VAL A 80 -12.40 -6.65 -3.43
CA VAL A 80 -11.87 -6.37 -4.77
C VAL A 80 -13.01 -6.01 -5.72
N THR A 81 -14.09 -6.79 -5.66
CA THR A 81 -15.30 -6.54 -6.45
C THR A 81 -15.92 -5.21 -6.11
N ILE A 82 -16.05 -4.87 -4.82
CA ILE A 82 -16.59 -3.56 -4.39
C ILE A 82 -15.72 -2.42 -4.92
N SER A 83 -14.40 -2.50 -4.82
CA SER A 83 -13.49 -1.46 -5.34
C SER A 83 -13.68 -1.21 -6.83
N VAL A 84 -13.83 -2.27 -7.63
CA VAL A 84 -14.04 -2.13 -9.07
C VAL A 84 -15.44 -1.65 -9.41
N VAL A 85 -16.46 -2.13 -8.70
CA VAL A 85 -17.84 -1.62 -8.86
C VAL A 85 -17.90 -0.13 -8.53
N LEU A 86 -17.22 0.33 -7.47
CA LEU A 86 -17.12 1.75 -7.14
C LEU A 86 -16.42 2.54 -8.26
N PHE A 87 -15.33 2.01 -8.82
CA PHE A 87 -14.67 2.64 -9.95
C PHE A 87 -15.58 2.72 -11.19
N CYS A 88 -16.30 1.65 -11.51
CA CYS A 88 -17.28 1.63 -12.60
C CYS A 88 -18.43 2.61 -12.36
N CYS A 89 -18.92 2.71 -11.13
CA CYS A 89 -19.95 3.67 -10.74
C CYS A 89 -19.48 5.11 -10.95
N LEU A 90 -18.24 5.43 -10.52
CA LEU A 90 -17.61 6.72 -10.79
C LEU A 90 -17.45 6.98 -12.29
N ALA A 91 -17.11 5.94 -13.07
CA ALA A 91 -17.02 6.05 -14.52
C ALA A 91 -18.38 6.31 -15.19
N CYS A 92 -19.44 5.64 -14.73
CA CYS A 92 -20.81 5.89 -15.21
C CYS A 92 -21.28 7.31 -14.85
N SER A 93 -20.89 7.83 -13.68
CA SER A 93 -21.22 9.19 -13.27
C SER A 93 -20.66 10.26 -14.21
N LEU A 94 -19.60 9.96 -14.98
CA LEU A 94 -19.06 10.88 -15.98
C LEU A 94 -20.02 11.14 -17.14
N LEU A 95 -20.86 10.16 -17.49
CA LEU A 95 -21.84 10.28 -18.58
C LEU A 95 -22.94 11.30 -18.26
N TYR A 96 -23.16 11.58 -16.98
CA TYR A 96 -24.14 12.55 -16.50
C TYR A 96 -23.53 13.94 -16.24
N THR A 97 -22.20 14.08 -16.31
CA THR A 97 -21.54 15.32 -15.90
C THR A 97 -21.59 16.34 -17.04
N PRO A 98 -22.01 17.60 -16.79
CA PRO A 98 -22.08 18.67 -17.81
C PRO A 98 -20.70 19.26 -18.19
N GLU A 99 -19.63 18.76 -17.59
CA GLU A 99 -18.25 19.24 -17.77
C GLU A 99 -17.56 18.64 -18.98
N VAL A 100 -16.52 19.33 -19.47
CA VAL A 100 -15.69 18.85 -20.58
C VAL A 100 -15.08 17.48 -20.23
N LEU A 101 -15.26 16.51 -21.14
CA LEU A 101 -14.84 15.12 -20.95
C LEU A 101 -13.33 14.98 -20.57
N SER A 102 -12.49 15.90 -21.04
CA SER A 102 -11.06 15.93 -20.68
C SER A 102 -10.82 16.24 -19.20
N LEU A 103 -11.62 17.10 -18.59
CA LEU A 103 -11.53 17.47 -17.19
C LEU A 103 -12.14 16.38 -16.30
N ALA A 104 -13.27 15.84 -16.73
CA ALA A 104 -13.99 14.77 -16.07
C ALA A 104 -13.15 13.48 -15.99
N SER A 105 -12.54 13.05 -17.10
CA SER A 105 -11.64 11.89 -17.13
C SER A 105 -10.40 12.08 -16.25
N ARG A 106 -9.80 13.28 -16.23
CA ARG A 106 -8.69 13.59 -15.33
C ARG A 106 -9.06 13.43 -13.86
N ASN A 107 -10.30 13.75 -13.48
CA ASN A 107 -10.81 13.51 -12.13
C ASN A 107 -11.01 12.01 -11.85
N LEU A 108 -11.52 11.23 -12.81
CA LEU A 108 -11.63 9.77 -12.65
C LEU A 108 -10.26 9.11 -12.44
N PHE A 109 -9.23 9.56 -13.16
CA PHE A 109 -7.86 9.04 -13.01
C PHE A 109 -7.26 9.24 -11.62
N LYS A 110 -7.78 10.18 -10.81
CA LYS A 110 -7.39 10.30 -9.39
C LYS A 110 -7.79 9.06 -8.58
N TYR A 111 -8.90 8.42 -8.96
CA TYR A 111 -9.44 7.23 -8.31
C TYR A 111 -8.88 5.92 -8.88
N ARG A 112 -7.81 5.97 -9.69
CA ARG A 112 -7.12 4.79 -10.24
C ARG A 112 -6.67 3.78 -9.16
N GLN A 113 -6.52 4.22 -7.92
CA GLN A 113 -6.14 3.37 -6.80
C GLN A 113 -7.14 2.23 -6.58
N PHE A 114 -8.43 2.42 -6.89
CA PHE A 114 -9.42 1.35 -6.82
C PHE A 114 -9.16 0.22 -7.82
N LEU A 115 -8.68 0.56 -9.03
CA LEU A 115 -8.26 -0.43 -10.03
C LEU A 115 -6.92 -1.10 -9.67
N MET A 116 -6.06 -0.40 -8.92
CA MET A 116 -4.77 -0.97 -8.50
C MET A 116 -4.94 -2.02 -7.39
N MET A 117 -6.00 -1.97 -6.58
CA MET A 117 -6.25 -2.95 -5.53
C MET A 117 -6.19 -4.43 -5.99
N PRO A 118 -6.94 -4.87 -7.02
CA PRO A 118 -6.85 -6.25 -7.52
C PRO A 118 -5.43 -6.62 -7.96
N ILE A 119 -4.72 -5.68 -8.58
CA ILE A 119 -3.36 -5.88 -9.08
C ILE A 119 -2.39 -6.10 -7.92
N TYR A 120 -2.43 -5.24 -6.90
CA TYR A 120 -1.65 -5.41 -5.68
C TYR A 120 -1.95 -6.75 -4.99
N LEU A 121 -3.23 -7.14 -4.94
CA LEU A 121 -3.63 -8.39 -4.30
C LEU A 121 -3.03 -9.60 -5.00
N ALA A 122 -2.93 -9.60 -6.33
CA ALA A 122 -2.30 -10.69 -7.08
C ALA A 122 -0.80 -10.88 -6.74
N PHE A 123 -0.08 -9.78 -6.45
CA PHE A 123 1.31 -9.86 -5.99
C PHE A 123 1.45 -10.20 -4.49
N PHE A 124 0.44 -9.88 -3.68
CA PHE A 124 0.42 -10.12 -2.23
C PHE A 124 -0.28 -11.43 -1.81
N ILE A 125 -0.53 -12.36 -2.74
CA ILE A 125 -1.01 -13.71 -2.41
C ILE A 125 -0.02 -14.41 -1.48
N ASP A 126 1.29 -14.20 -1.68
CA ASP A 126 2.31 -14.74 -0.77
C ASP A 126 2.29 -13.97 0.58
N PRO A 127 2.01 -14.66 1.71
CA PRO A 127 2.01 -14.03 3.03
C PRO A 127 3.36 -13.41 3.40
N ARG A 128 4.49 -13.90 2.84
CA ARG A 128 5.82 -13.33 3.08
C ARG A 128 5.97 -11.96 2.44
N ALA A 129 5.52 -11.81 1.19
CA ALA A 129 5.52 -10.53 0.49
C ALA A 129 4.65 -9.49 1.21
N ARG A 130 3.47 -9.91 1.70
CA ARG A 130 2.58 -9.05 2.48
C ARG A 130 3.25 -8.55 3.76
N ARG A 131 3.90 -9.44 4.53
CA ARG A 131 4.59 -9.07 5.77
C ARG A 131 5.75 -8.11 5.49
N ARG A 132 6.53 -8.34 4.42
CA ARG A 132 7.62 -7.44 4.01
C ARG A 132 7.12 -6.06 3.58
N GLY A 133 5.99 -5.99 2.87
CA GLY A 133 5.38 -4.71 2.50
C GLY A 133 4.97 -3.88 3.72
N ILE A 134 4.37 -4.51 4.73
CA ILE A 134 4.03 -3.85 6.00
C ILE A 134 5.28 -3.39 6.76
N GLN A 135 6.34 -4.20 6.78
CA GLN A 135 7.61 -3.83 7.41
C GLN A 135 8.29 -2.63 6.73
N MET A 136 8.24 -2.55 5.40
CA MET A 136 8.80 -1.41 4.67
C MET A 136 8.00 -0.13 4.91
N PHE A 137 6.67 -0.23 5.02
CA PHE A 137 5.82 0.88 5.42
C PHE A 137 6.16 1.38 6.83
N GLU A 138 6.27 0.46 7.79
CA GLU A 138 6.65 0.77 9.18
C GLU A 138 8.03 1.44 9.25
N LEU A 139 9.02 0.92 8.52
CA LEU A 139 10.35 1.49 8.43
C LEU A 139 10.31 2.93 7.89
N ALA A 140 9.56 3.17 6.81
CA ALA A 140 9.40 4.49 6.23
C ALA A 140 8.78 5.50 7.20
N MET A 141 7.77 5.06 7.95
CA MET A 141 7.11 5.88 8.96
C MET A 141 8.02 6.16 10.16
N ILE A 142 8.81 5.17 10.62
CA ILE A 142 9.82 5.38 11.68
C ILE A 142 10.88 6.39 11.22
N ILE A 143 11.37 6.27 9.97
CA ILE A 143 12.31 7.26 9.41
C ILE A 143 11.68 8.65 9.38
N THR A 144 10.41 8.74 8.96
CA THR A 144 9.66 10.00 8.94
C THR A 144 9.53 10.60 10.34
N LEU A 145 9.30 9.76 11.37
CA LEU A 145 9.22 10.18 12.77
C LEU A 145 10.57 10.68 13.30
N ILE A 146 11.65 9.95 13.05
CA ILE A 146 13.01 10.32 13.47
C ILE A 146 13.43 11.64 12.81
N ALA A 147 13.14 11.80 11.52
CA ALA A 147 13.37 13.05 10.81
C ALA A 147 12.55 14.19 11.44
N SER A 148 11.30 13.94 11.83
CA SER A 148 10.42 14.93 12.49
C SER A 148 10.98 15.41 13.82
N LEU A 149 11.45 14.47 14.63
CA LEU A 149 12.08 14.76 15.91
C LEU A 149 13.42 15.48 15.75
N SER A 150 14.20 15.09 14.73
CA SER A 150 15.50 15.71 14.46
C SER A 150 15.35 17.16 13.98
N CYS A 151 14.36 17.45 13.14
CA CYS A 151 14.03 18.83 12.77
C CYS A 151 13.59 19.67 13.98
N TRP A 152 12.81 19.08 14.90
CA TRP A 152 12.38 19.75 16.12
C TRP A 152 13.54 20.03 17.10
N ILE A 153 14.46 19.06 17.28
CA ILE A 153 15.53 19.18 18.28
C ILE A 153 16.69 20.08 17.83
N PHE A 154 17.00 20.10 16.53
CA PHE A 154 18.11 20.89 15.99
C PHE A 154 17.70 22.29 15.53
N SER A 155 16.42 22.68 15.66
CA SER A 155 15.86 23.95 15.17
C SER A 155 16.43 24.33 13.79
N ILE A 156 16.48 23.37 12.87
CA ILE A 156 16.97 23.61 11.52
C ILE A 156 15.88 24.40 10.81
N ASP A 157 16.05 25.71 10.79
CA ASP A 157 15.19 26.68 10.12
C ASP A 157 15.32 26.48 8.61
N TYR A 158 14.62 25.47 8.07
CA TYR A 158 14.28 25.44 6.66
C TYR A 158 13.26 26.56 6.45
N SER A 159 13.78 27.72 6.03
CA SER A 159 13.15 29.02 5.89
C SER A 159 11.96 29.12 4.92
N VAL A 160 11.20 28.03 4.69
CA VAL A 160 9.97 28.04 3.90
C VAL A 160 8.97 27.02 4.48
N ARG A 161 7.98 27.51 5.26
CA ARG A 161 6.78 26.80 5.83
C ARG A 161 6.82 26.42 7.32
N LEU A 162 7.19 27.35 8.19
CA LEU A 162 7.14 27.24 9.67
C LEU A 162 5.76 26.93 10.32
N MET A 163 4.74 26.56 9.57
CA MET A 163 3.42 26.21 10.15
C MET A 163 2.93 24.80 9.77
N ASP A 164 3.66 24.09 8.90
CA ASP A 164 3.38 22.71 8.52
C ASP A 164 4.61 21.86 8.85
N ASN A 165 4.68 21.32 10.08
CA ASN A 165 5.70 20.39 10.58
C ASN A 165 5.67 19.01 9.88
N ALA A 166 5.58 19.00 8.56
CA ALA A 166 5.41 17.82 7.76
C ALA A 166 6.57 17.73 6.75
N ILE A 167 7.41 16.71 6.92
CA ILE A 167 8.72 16.64 6.26
C ILE A 167 8.61 16.19 4.81
N PHE A 168 7.72 15.23 4.55
CA PHE A 168 7.65 14.56 3.25
C PHE A 168 6.32 14.81 2.51
N LYS A 169 5.22 15.06 3.23
CA LYS A 169 3.87 15.28 2.69
C LYS A 169 3.11 16.33 3.49
N ASN A 170 1.90 16.69 3.08
CA ASN A 170 1.00 17.50 3.91
C ASN A 170 0.77 16.87 5.30
N ARG A 171 0.67 17.71 6.33
CA ARG A 171 0.45 17.31 7.73
C ARG A 171 -0.71 16.33 7.93
N ILE A 172 -1.79 16.49 7.16
CA ILE A 172 -2.99 15.65 7.24
C ILE A 172 -2.65 14.22 6.85
N THR A 173 -1.96 14.05 5.73
CA THR A 173 -1.57 12.72 5.23
C THR A 173 -0.57 12.08 6.17
N GLN A 174 0.38 12.85 6.70
CA GLN A 174 1.36 12.36 7.68
C GLN A 174 0.68 11.88 8.97
N ASN A 175 -0.27 12.65 9.53
CA ASN A 175 -0.99 12.27 10.74
C ASN A 175 -1.83 11.00 10.55
N ILE A 176 -2.57 10.88 9.44
CA ILE A 176 -3.36 9.68 9.15
C ILE A 176 -2.46 8.44 9.07
N LEU A 177 -1.31 8.56 8.39
CA LEU A 177 -0.35 7.47 8.27
C LEU A 177 0.31 7.13 9.62
N MET A 178 0.56 8.13 10.48
CA MET A 178 1.06 7.92 11.85
C MET A 178 0.03 7.20 12.72
N SER A 179 -1.25 7.58 12.68
CA SER A 179 -2.30 6.84 13.37
C SER A 179 -2.37 5.38 12.93
N PHE A 180 -2.17 5.13 11.63
CA PHE A 180 -2.11 3.76 11.11
C PHE A 180 -0.88 2.99 11.61
N LEU A 181 0.28 3.65 11.74
CA LEU A 181 1.45 3.07 12.37
C LEU A 181 1.20 2.74 13.85
N VAL A 182 0.56 3.63 14.61
CA VAL A 182 0.18 3.38 16.01
C VAL A 182 -0.74 2.17 16.11
N TYR A 183 -1.72 2.03 15.20
CA TYR A 183 -2.58 0.85 15.13
C TYR A 183 -1.80 -0.44 14.89
N ILE A 184 -0.86 -0.44 13.93
CA ILE A 184 0.00 -1.61 13.65
C ILE A 184 0.88 -1.94 14.86
N ALA A 185 1.44 -0.93 15.53
CA ALA A 185 2.26 -1.10 16.71
C ALA A 185 1.44 -1.69 17.87
N ALA A 186 0.21 -1.19 18.10
CA ALA A 186 -0.71 -1.71 19.09
C ALA A 186 -1.11 -3.17 18.80
N TRP A 187 -1.37 -3.50 17.54
CA TRP A 187 -1.61 -4.89 17.13
C TRP A 187 -0.42 -5.78 17.48
N LYS A 188 0.79 -5.42 17.06
CA LYS A 188 2.00 -6.23 17.33
C LYS A 188 2.31 -6.37 18.81
N PHE A 189 1.99 -5.34 19.61
CA PHE A 189 2.12 -5.36 21.05
C PHE A 189 1.23 -6.41 21.71
N LEU A 190 0.00 -6.58 21.20
CA LEU A 190 -0.93 -7.61 21.65
C LEU A 190 -0.49 -9.02 21.20
N GLU A 191 0.07 -9.16 20.01
CA GLU A 191 0.42 -10.44 19.40
C GLU A 191 1.77 -11.02 19.86
N HIS A 192 2.74 -10.18 20.27
CA HIS A 192 4.08 -10.64 20.66
C HIS A 192 4.50 -10.13 22.05
N PRO A 193 4.19 -10.87 23.15
CA PRO A 193 4.45 -10.43 24.52
C PRO A 193 5.92 -10.16 24.87
N ALA A 194 6.84 -10.89 24.26
CA ALA A 194 8.27 -10.86 24.60
C ALA A 194 9.05 -9.68 23.98
N ARG A 195 8.47 -8.94 23.01
CA ARG A 195 9.15 -7.85 22.28
C ARG A 195 8.36 -6.54 22.28
N ARG A 196 7.58 -6.32 23.35
CA ARG A 196 6.57 -5.26 23.52
C ARG A 196 7.13 -3.84 23.60
N TRP A 197 8.25 -3.66 24.29
CA TRP A 197 8.82 -2.35 24.62
C TRP A 197 9.14 -1.44 23.43
N PRO A 198 9.82 -1.89 22.35
CA PRO A 198 10.11 -1.02 21.22
C PRO A 198 8.83 -0.56 20.48
N TYR A 199 7.80 -1.41 20.39
CA TYR A 199 6.54 -1.04 19.75
C TYR A 199 5.71 -0.06 20.60
N ALA A 200 5.73 -0.22 21.92
CA ALA A 200 5.08 0.73 22.84
C ALA A 200 5.75 2.12 22.79
N LEU A 201 7.08 2.15 22.72
CA LEU A 201 7.85 3.39 22.63
C LEU A 201 7.54 4.13 21.32
N VAL A 202 7.50 3.41 20.21
CA VAL A 202 7.10 3.95 18.90
C VAL A 202 5.66 4.47 18.91
N ALA A 203 4.73 3.75 19.55
CA ALA A 203 3.33 4.17 19.64
C ALA A 203 3.15 5.47 20.46
N VAL A 204 3.85 5.59 21.60
CA VAL A 204 3.79 6.78 22.45
C VAL A 204 4.41 7.98 21.72
N ILE A 205 5.59 7.80 21.11
CA ILE A 205 6.25 8.89 20.38
C ILE A 205 5.42 9.31 19.16
N ALA A 206 4.82 8.37 18.43
CA ALA A 206 3.99 8.71 17.26
C ALA A 206 2.66 9.40 17.61
N THR A 207 2.28 9.45 18.89
CA THR A 207 1.07 10.12 19.36
C THR A 207 1.33 11.58 19.76
N PHE A 208 2.58 11.94 20.04
CA PHE A 208 3.02 13.31 20.38
C PHE A 208 3.51 14.05 19.14
#